data_AF-A0A314ZK53-F1
#
_entry.id   AF-A0A314ZK53-F1
#
_cell.length_a   1.000
_cell.length_b   1.000
_cell.length_c   1.000
_cell.angle_alpha   90.00
_cell.angle_beta   90.00
_cell.angle_gamma   90.00
#
_symmetry.space_group_name_H-M   'P 1'
#
loop_
_entity.id
_entity.type
_entity.pdbx_description
1 polymer ?
#
loop_
_entity_poly.entity_id
_entity_poly.type
_entity_poly.pdbx_seq_one_letter_code
_entity_poly.pdbx_strand_id
1 'polypeptide(L)'
;MNGAVSALKPRHKMASNGKPLNVVPTNHNSEVLQVQDLIMSSSSSSFSSMKLRVYGGKASFMTWRLHDILHVAKHHWIPCVFAMGLLFFMGVEYTLRMVPSSSPPFDVGFVTTRSLHLLLASKPKLNTLLAGLNTVFVGMQTTYIVWTWLVEGRPRATISALFMFTCRGILGYSTQLPLPQGFLGSGADFPVGNVSFFLFFSGHVAGSVIASLDMRRMQRWEMAWTFDALNVLQSLRLLGTRGHYTIDLAVGVGAGFLFDSLAGKYEESKKSKAPTKTGTKDAFFL
;
A
#
# COMPACT_ATOMS: atom_id res chain seq x y z
N MET A 1 16.77 -54.65 -43.58
CA MET A 1 16.98 -53.39 -42.84
C MET A 1 16.36 -53.56 -41.47
N ASN A 2 17.18 -53.39 -40.44
CA ASN A 2 16.93 -53.78 -39.05
C ASN A 2 15.89 -52.90 -38.38
N GLY A 3 14.99 -53.53 -37.62
CA GLY A 3 14.35 -52.91 -36.47
C GLY A 3 15.20 -53.13 -35.21
N ALA A 4 15.13 -52.18 -34.27
CA ALA A 4 15.52 -52.40 -32.88
C ALA A 4 14.93 -51.27 -32.01
N VAL A 5 13.83 -51.59 -31.33
CA VAL A 5 13.45 -50.95 -30.07
C VAL A 5 14.07 -51.82 -28.98
N SER A 6 14.97 -51.27 -28.16
CA SER A 6 15.55 -51.95 -27.01
C SER A 6 15.27 -51.19 -25.72
N ALA A 7 14.68 -51.92 -24.79
CA ALA A 7 14.55 -51.62 -23.37
C ALA A 7 15.90 -51.71 -22.64
N LEU A 8 15.96 -51.15 -21.42
CA LEU A 8 16.85 -51.44 -20.26
C LEU A 8 16.93 -50.16 -19.41
N LYS A 9 16.93 -50.09 -18.07
CA LYS A 9 16.80 -51.03 -16.94
C LYS A 9 16.79 -50.13 -15.68
N PRO A 10 15.95 -50.34 -14.66
CA PRO A 10 16.06 -49.61 -13.40
C PRO A 10 17.21 -50.16 -12.54
N ARG A 11 17.98 -49.25 -11.95
CA ARG A 11 19.17 -49.54 -11.12
C ARG A 11 18.74 -49.71 -9.66
N HIS A 12 18.86 -50.94 -9.15
CA HIS A 12 18.83 -51.23 -7.72
C HIS A 12 20.06 -50.65 -7.01
N LYS A 13 19.86 -50.04 -5.84
CA LYS A 13 20.83 -50.06 -4.73
C LYS A 13 20.17 -50.75 -3.54
N MET A 14 20.89 -51.73 -3.00
CA MET A 14 20.54 -52.54 -1.84
C MET A 14 20.56 -51.71 -0.56
N ALA A 15 19.61 -51.99 0.34
CA ALA A 15 19.83 -51.96 1.78
C ALA A 15 19.43 -53.33 2.33
N SER A 16 20.34 -53.94 3.08
CA SER A 16 20.24 -55.26 3.70
C SER A 16 19.70 -55.14 5.13
N ASN A 17 19.14 -56.25 5.63
CA ASN A 17 18.56 -56.54 6.96
C ASN A 17 17.13 -56.05 7.16
N GLY A 18 16.09 -56.87 7.36
CA GLY A 18 16.02 -58.31 7.63
C GLY A 18 15.16 -58.58 8.88
N LYS A 19 13.85 -58.85 8.69
CA LYS A 19 12.98 -59.83 9.39
C LYS A 19 11.47 -59.52 9.14
N PRO A 20 10.59 -60.54 9.20
CA PRO A 20 9.66 -60.83 8.10
C PRO A 20 8.24 -60.29 8.27
N LEU A 21 7.60 -60.02 7.12
CA LEU A 21 6.15 -59.95 6.95
C LEU A 21 5.58 -61.38 6.94
N ASN A 22 4.59 -61.64 7.79
CA ASN A 22 3.69 -62.77 7.63
C ASN A 22 2.39 -62.25 6.98
N VAL A 23 2.01 -62.82 5.86
CA VAL A 23 0.76 -62.51 5.14
C VAL A 23 -0.18 -63.72 5.23
N VAL A 24 -1.49 -63.45 5.09
CA VAL A 24 -2.57 -64.30 4.51
C VAL A 24 -3.50 -64.96 5.57
N PRO A 25 -4.84 -65.03 5.38
CA PRO A 25 -5.81 -64.17 4.68
C PRO A 25 -7.07 -63.80 5.53
N THR A 26 -7.90 -62.96 4.93
CA THR A 26 -9.26 -62.55 5.30
C THR A 26 -10.23 -63.66 5.71
N ASN A 27 -11.11 -63.38 6.69
CA ASN A 27 -12.46 -63.94 6.70
C ASN A 27 -13.48 -62.87 7.14
N HIS A 28 -14.22 -62.35 6.15
CA HIS A 28 -15.42 -61.52 6.33
C HIS A 28 -16.46 -62.35 7.09
N ASN A 29 -16.94 -61.83 8.23
CA ASN A 29 -18.24 -62.12 8.90
C ASN A 29 -18.17 -62.03 10.44
N SER A 30 -17.02 -61.66 11.03
CA SER A 30 -16.88 -61.51 12.49
C SER A 30 -16.74 -60.06 12.99
N GLU A 31 -16.58 -59.09 12.08
CA GLU A 31 -16.36 -57.67 12.45
C GLU A 31 -17.62 -56.91 12.91
N VAL A 32 -18.83 -57.43 12.64
CA VAL A 32 -20.07 -56.72 13.02
C VAL A 32 -20.52 -57.04 14.46
N LEU A 33 -20.13 -58.19 15.01
CA LEU A 33 -20.50 -58.57 16.39
C LEU A 33 -19.47 -58.18 17.46
N GLN A 34 -18.19 -57.97 17.12
CA GLN A 34 -17.21 -57.47 18.09
C GLN A 34 -17.26 -55.95 18.31
N VAL A 35 -17.82 -55.19 17.36
CA VAL A 35 -17.97 -53.73 17.51
C VAL A 35 -19.12 -53.39 18.47
N GLN A 36 -20.12 -54.27 18.62
CA GLN A 36 -21.27 -54.01 19.48
C GLN A 36 -20.99 -54.31 20.97
N ASP A 37 -20.14 -55.30 21.26
CA ASP A 37 -19.75 -55.67 22.64
C ASP A 37 -18.60 -54.84 23.22
N LEU A 38 -17.81 -54.17 22.37
CA LEU A 38 -16.79 -53.19 22.82
C LEU A 38 -17.41 -51.83 23.18
N ILE A 39 -18.69 -51.60 22.82
CA ILE A 39 -19.44 -50.37 23.12
C ILE A 39 -20.07 -50.40 24.53
N MET A 40 -20.04 -51.53 25.26
CA MET A 40 -20.78 -51.67 26.53
C MET A 40 -19.99 -52.05 27.79
N SER A 41 -18.64 -52.14 27.77
CA SER A 41 -17.90 -52.55 28.98
C SER A 41 -16.49 -51.96 29.17
N SER A 42 -16.34 -50.64 29.05
CA SER A 42 -15.14 -49.96 29.58
C SER A 42 -15.43 -48.56 30.13
N SER A 43 -16.47 -48.46 30.94
CA SER A 43 -16.63 -47.39 31.92
C SER A 43 -15.60 -47.55 33.04
N SER A 44 -14.43 -46.94 32.89
CA SER A 44 -13.57 -46.41 33.97
C SER A 44 -12.21 -45.99 33.43
N SER A 45 -12.16 -44.85 32.72
CA SER A 45 -10.92 -44.08 32.67
C SER A 45 -11.25 -42.60 32.69
N SER A 46 -10.63 -41.94 33.66
CA SER A 46 -10.76 -40.52 33.98
C SER A 46 -10.46 -39.66 32.75
N PHE A 47 -11.51 -39.24 32.06
CA PHE A 47 -11.42 -38.19 31.06
C PHE A 47 -11.20 -36.89 31.83
N SER A 48 -9.93 -36.50 31.98
CA SER A 48 -9.54 -35.16 32.40
C SER A 48 -10.20 -34.19 31.44
N SER A 49 -11.33 -33.63 31.85
CA SER A 49 -11.97 -32.54 31.13
C SER A 49 -10.92 -31.45 31.05
N MET A 50 -10.39 -31.23 29.85
CA MET A 50 -9.71 -29.99 29.54
C MET A 50 -10.76 -28.92 29.76
N LYS A 51 -10.78 -28.33 30.97
CA LYS A 51 -11.60 -27.18 31.31
C LYS A 51 -11.19 -26.11 30.31
N LEU A 52 -11.96 -25.96 29.24
CA LEU A 52 -11.99 -24.75 28.45
C LEU A 52 -12.36 -23.67 29.46
N ARG A 53 -11.35 -22.98 29.98
CA ARG A 53 -11.51 -21.86 30.89
C ARG A 53 -12.06 -20.73 30.03
N VAL A 54 -13.36 -20.80 29.76
CA VAL A 54 -14.15 -19.68 29.25
C VAL A 54 -13.96 -18.59 30.30
N TYR A 55 -13.08 -17.63 30.00
CA TYR A 55 -12.99 -16.40 30.75
C TYR A 55 -14.34 -15.71 30.60
N GLY A 56 -15.25 -15.94 31.55
CA GLY A 56 -16.47 -15.18 31.75
C GLY A 56 -16.15 -13.77 32.24
N GLY A 57 -15.25 -13.06 31.55
CA GLY A 57 -15.05 -11.64 31.73
C GLY A 57 -16.25 -10.91 31.11
N LYS A 58 -16.81 -9.94 31.84
CA LYS A 58 -17.78 -9.01 31.25
C LYS A 58 -17.16 -8.41 29.99
N ALA A 59 -17.93 -8.30 28.90
CA ALA A 59 -17.45 -7.67 27.68
C ALA A 59 -16.92 -6.27 28.00
N SER A 60 -15.80 -5.86 27.38
CA SER A 60 -15.07 -4.64 27.75
C SER A 60 -15.98 -3.40 27.82
N PHE A 61 -16.94 -3.26 26.90
CA PHE A 61 -17.90 -2.14 26.90
C PHE A 61 -18.85 -2.11 28.10
N MET A 62 -19.05 -3.25 28.79
CA MET A 62 -19.91 -3.34 29.98
C MET A 62 -19.25 -2.77 31.24
N THR A 63 -17.95 -2.50 31.21
CA THR A 63 -17.23 -1.83 32.32
C THR A 63 -17.08 -0.33 32.10
N TRP A 64 -17.48 0.19 30.93
CA TRP A 64 -17.31 1.59 30.58
C TRP A 64 -18.32 2.46 31.32
N ARG A 65 -17.83 3.52 31.95
CA ARG A 65 -18.64 4.57 32.58
C ARG A 65 -18.69 5.79 31.67
N LEU A 66 -19.64 6.70 31.94
CA LEU A 66 -19.76 7.98 31.22
C LEU A 66 -18.44 8.78 31.23
N HIS A 67 -17.68 8.67 32.33
CA HIS A 67 -16.35 9.25 32.45
C HIS A 67 -15.35 8.69 31.44
N ASP A 68 -15.38 7.38 31.17
CA ASP A 68 -14.47 6.72 30.23
C ASP A 68 -14.78 7.13 28.78
N ILE A 69 -16.08 7.31 28.46
CA ILE A 69 -16.52 7.81 27.15
C ILE A 69 -16.04 9.25 26.94
N LEU A 70 -16.24 10.13 27.93
CA LEU A 70 -15.76 11.52 27.87
C LEU A 70 -14.23 11.58 27.82
N HIS A 71 -13.55 10.68 28.52
CA HIS A 71 -12.09 10.57 28.49
C HIS A 71 -11.58 10.18 27.10
N VAL A 72 -12.22 9.21 26.43
CA VAL A 72 -11.91 8.82 25.05
C VAL A 72 -12.19 9.97 24.08
N ALA A 73 -13.33 10.64 24.20
CA ALA A 73 -13.66 11.79 23.36
C ALA A 73 -12.64 12.93 23.48
N LYS A 74 -12.13 13.18 24.69
CA LYS A 74 -11.16 14.25 24.95
C LYS A 74 -9.73 13.88 24.55
N HIS A 75 -9.26 12.67 24.88
CA HIS A 75 -7.85 12.28 24.69
C HIS A 75 -7.59 11.50 23.40
N HIS A 76 -8.64 10.88 22.84
CA HIS A 76 -8.59 10.11 21.58
C HIS A 76 -9.61 10.66 20.57
N TRP A 77 -9.64 11.99 20.41
CA TRP A 77 -10.57 12.67 19.51
C TRP A 77 -10.45 12.23 18.05
N ILE A 78 -9.25 11.83 17.58
CA ILE A 78 -9.01 11.37 16.20
C ILE A 78 -9.86 10.11 15.90
N PRO A 79 -9.73 8.98 16.63
CA PRO A 79 -10.64 7.84 16.47
C PRO A 79 -12.13 8.19 16.52
N CYS A 80 -12.54 9.13 17.38
CA CYS A 80 -13.94 9.57 17.46
C CYS A 80 -14.39 10.29 16.18
N VAL A 81 -13.56 11.17 15.62
CA VAL A 81 -13.84 11.84 14.33
C VAL A 81 -13.93 10.82 13.21
N PHE A 82 -13.04 9.82 13.18
CA PHE A 82 -13.11 8.74 12.20
C PHE A 82 -14.36 7.87 12.37
N ALA A 83 -14.79 7.58 13.60
CA ALA A 83 -16.01 6.83 13.85
C ALA A 83 -17.26 7.60 13.39
N MET A 84 -17.33 8.91 13.67
CA MET A 84 -18.41 9.77 13.16
C MET A 84 -18.39 9.83 11.62
N GLY A 85 -17.20 9.98 11.03
CA GLY A 85 -17.03 9.96 9.58
C GLY A 85 -17.46 8.64 8.95
N LEU A 86 -17.12 7.50 9.57
CA LEU A 86 -17.55 6.17 9.13
C LEU A 86 -19.08 6.07 9.10
N LEU A 87 -19.76 6.46 10.18
CA LEU A 87 -21.23 6.43 10.24
C LEU A 87 -21.85 7.35 9.18
N PHE A 88 -21.29 8.54 8.99
CA PHE A 88 -21.73 9.46 7.96
C PHE A 88 -21.59 8.85 6.56
N PHE A 89 -20.41 8.32 6.22
CA PHE A 89 -20.16 7.74 4.90
C PHE A 89 -20.91 6.44 4.65
N MET A 90 -21.21 5.63 5.68
CA MET A 90 -22.15 4.51 5.55
C MET A 90 -23.53 5.01 5.11
N GLY A 91 -24.05 6.09 5.72
CA GLY A 91 -25.30 6.70 5.30
C GLY A 91 -25.26 7.23 3.87
N VAL A 92 -24.15 7.87 3.47
CA VAL A 92 -23.92 8.29 2.08
C VAL A 92 -23.92 7.09 1.14
N GLU A 93 -23.16 6.04 1.43
CA GLU A 93 -23.05 4.83 0.60
C GLU A 93 -24.42 4.17 0.37
N TYR A 94 -25.25 4.05 1.41
CA TYR A 94 -26.60 3.48 1.28
C TYR A 94 -27.57 4.33 0.44
N THR A 95 -27.29 5.62 0.27
CA THR A 95 -28.14 6.55 -0.48
C THR A 95 -27.52 7.00 -1.81
N LEU A 96 -26.26 6.62 -2.05
CA LEU A 96 -25.50 7.01 -3.23
C LEU A 96 -26.03 6.29 -4.46
N ARG A 97 -26.31 7.04 -5.51
CA ARG A 97 -26.60 6.47 -6.83
C ARG A 97 -25.30 6.20 -7.55
N MET A 98 -25.11 4.96 -8.02
CA MET A 98 -23.94 4.59 -8.81
C MET A 98 -23.89 5.40 -10.11
N VAL A 99 -22.68 5.80 -10.49
CA VAL A 99 -22.44 6.45 -11.78
C VAL A 99 -22.66 5.41 -12.89
N PRO A 100 -23.47 5.71 -13.93
CA PRO A 100 -23.69 4.78 -15.03
C PRO A 100 -22.40 4.45 -15.77
N SER A 101 -22.29 3.22 -16.32
CA SER A 101 -21.11 2.78 -17.07
C SER A 101 -20.83 3.58 -18.35
N SER A 102 -21.83 4.28 -18.89
CA SER A 102 -21.69 5.17 -20.06
C SER A 102 -21.20 6.57 -19.71
N SER A 103 -21.12 6.91 -18.42
CA SER A 103 -20.73 8.24 -17.94
C SER A 103 -19.26 8.27 -17.53
N PRO A 104 -18.56 9.42 -17.67
CA PRO A 104 -17.22 9.56 -17.11
C PRO A 104 -17.25 9.44 -15.58
N PRO A 105 -16.11 9.10 -14.94
CA PRO A 105 -16.03 9.05 -13.48
C PRO A 105 -16.44 10.37 -12.84
N PHE A 106 -17.29 10.30 -11.81
CA PHE A 106 -17.66 11.46 -11.01
C PHE A 106 -16.55 11.79 -10.02
N ASP A 107 -16.18 13.07 -9.95
CA ASP A 107 -15.11 13.54 -9.07
C ASP A 107 -15.53 14.84 -8.37
N VAL A 108 -15.46 14.87 -7.04
CA VAL A 108 -15.89 16.02 -6.25
C VAL A 108 -14.91 17.18 -6.37
N GLY A 109 -13.59 16.92 -6.44
CA GLY A 109 -12.59 17.97 -6.65
C GLY A 109 -12.77 18.68 -7.99
N PHE A 110 -13.25 17.97 -8.99
CA PHE A 110 -13.68 18.53 -10.27
C PHE A 110 -14.91 19.43 -10.14
N VAL A 111 -15.89 19.09 -9.31
CA VAL A 111 -17.03 19.97 -9.06
C VAL A 111 -16.57 21.23 -8.32
N THR A 112 -15.74 21.09 -7.28
CA THR A 112 -15.28 22.21 -6.46
C THR A 112 -14.32 23.14 -7.21
N THR A 113 -13.50 22.63 -8.13
CA THR A 113 -12.56 23.42 -8.92
C THR A 113 -13.12 23.90 -10.26
N ARG A 114 -14.44 23.82 -10.50
CA ARG A 114 -15.07 24.23 -11.76
C ARG A 114 -14.77 25.68 -12.15
N SER A 115 -14.81 26.62 -11.20
CA SER A 115 -14.51 28.04 -11.49
C SER A 115 -13.07 28.25 -11.92
N LEU A 116 -12.13 27.56 -11.27
CA LEU A 116 -10.72 27.56 -11.65
C LEU A 116 -10.54 26.98 -13.05
N HIS A 117 -11.21 25.86 -13.34
CA HIS A 117 -11.19 25.24 -14.66
C HIS A 117 -11.62 26.21 -15.77
N LEU A 118 -12.75 26.91 -15.58
CA LEU A 118 -13.26 27.90 -16.55
C LEU A 118 -12.30 29.10 -16.71
N LEU A 119 -11.67 29.55 -15.62
CA LEU A 119 -10.67 30.61 -15.67
C LEU A 119 -9.44 30.20 -16.49
N LEU A 120 -8.94 28.97 -16.28
CA LEU A 120 -7.79 28.45 -17.01
C LEU A 120 -8.10 28.19 -18.48
N ALA A 121 -9.32 27.70 -18.79
CA ALA A 121 -9.80 27.52 -20.15
C ALA A 121 -9.90 28.85 -20.91
N SER A 122 -10.39 29.90 -20.25
CA SER A 122 -10.52 31.24 -20.85
C SER A 122 -9.20 31.99 -21.00
N LYS A 123 -8.16 31.61 -20.25
CA LYS A 123 -6.83 32.25 -20.27
C LYS A 123 -5.70 31.23 -20.50
N PRO A 124 -5.49 30.75 -21.74
CA PRO A 124 -4.46 29.74 -22.05
C PRO A 124 -3.04 30.12 -21.62
N LYS A 125 -2.67 31.41 -21.75
CA LYS A 125 -1.36 31.91 -21.28
C LYS A 125 -1.15 31.72 -19.78
N LEU A 126 -2.21 31.91 -18.98
CA LEU A 126 -2.16 31.66 -17.53
C LEU A 126 -2.00 30.17 -17.25
N ASN A 127 -2.73 29.30 -17.96
CA ASN A 127 -2.55 27.85 -17.83
C ASN A 127 -1.10 27.44 -18.13
N THR A 128 -0.51 27.94 -19.22
CA THR A 128 0.88 27.66 -19.58
C THR A 128 1.88 28.17 -18.55
N LEU A 129 1.66 29.36 -17.98
CA LEU A 129 2.49 29.88 -16.90
C LEU A 129 2.43 28.97 -15.67
N LEU A 130 1.23 28.60 -15.22
CA LEU A 130 1.06 27.70 -14.07
C LEU A 130 1.60 26.29 -14.34
N ALA A 131 1.51 25.80 -15.59
CA ALA A 131 2.16 24.57 -16.03
C ALA A 131 3.67 24.65 -15.87
N GLY A 132 4.28 25.74 -16.36
CA GLY A 132 5.71 25.99 -16.19
C GLY A 132 6.14 26.05 -14.72
N LEU A 133 5.36 26.71 -13.85
CA LEU A 133 5.64 26.75 -12.42
C LEU A 133 5.56 25.38 -11.76
N ASN A 134 4.56 24.55 -12.10
CA ASN A 134 4.51 23.16 -11.63
C ASN A 134 5.74 22.37 -12.10
N THR A 135 6.14 22.52 -13.35
CA THR A 135 7.32 21.83 -13.91
C THR A 135 8.61 22.25 -13.20
N VAL A 136 8.77 23.55 -12.90
CA VAL A 136 9.89 24.03 -12.07
C VAL A 136 9.83 23.39 -10.69
N PHE A 137 8.66 23.33 -10.07
CA PHE A 137 8.51 22.73 -8.74
C PHE A 137 8.83 21.22 -8.73
N VAL A 138 8.41 20.48 -9.75
CA VAL A 138 8.82 19.07 -9.94
C VAL A 138 10.33 18.96 -10.08
N GLY A 139 10.94 19.85 -10.89
CA GLY A 139 12.39 19.95 -11.00
C GLY A 139 13.06 20.16 -9.64
N MET A 140 12.53 21.07 -8.81
CA MET A 140 13.03 21.30 -7.45
C MET A 140 12.92 20.04 -6.57
N GLN A 141 11.82 19.28 -6.66
CA GLN A 141 11.67 18.02 -5.93
C GLN A 141 12.73 17.00 -6.35
N THR A 142 12.90 16.79 -7.65
CA THR A 142 13.90 15.87 -8.19
C THR A 142 15.31 16.30 -7.79
N THR A 143 15.64 17.57 -7.97
CA THR A 143 16.94 18.13 -7.57
C THR A 143 17.19 17.93 -6.07
N TYR A 144 16.21 18.22 -5.21
CA TYR A 144 16.36 18.02 -3.77
C TYR A 144 16.61 16.55 -3.44
N ILE A 145 15.80 15.62 -3.95
CA ILE A 145 15.93 14.18 -3.66
C ILE A 145 17.31 13.67 -4.11
N VAL A 146 17.73 14.01 -5.33
CA VAL A 146 19.04 13.63 -5.86
C VAL A 146 20.18 14.27 -5.06
N TRP A 147 20.04 15.55 -4.68
CA TRP A 147 21.02 16.26 -3.86
C TRP A 147 21.21 15.61 -2.48
N THR A 148 20.12 15.28 -1.79
CA THR A 148 20.21 14.63 -0.48
C THR A 148 20.93 13.29 -0.53
N TRP A 149 20.84 12.58 -1.66
CA TRP A 149 21.60 11.35 -1.87
C TRP A 149 23.06 11.63 -2.24
N LEU A 150 23.31 12.36 -3.32
CA LEU A 150 24.66 12.52 -3.89
C LEU A 150 25.59 13.40 -3.05
N VAL A 151 25.04 14.42 -2.37
CA VAL A 151 25.85 15.41 -1.63
C VAL A 151 25.76 15.19 -0.13
N GLU A 152 24.57 14.91 0.39
CA GLU A 152 24.40 14.71 1.83
C GLU A 152 24.57 13.24 2.27
N GLY A 153 24.64 12.30 1.34
CA GLY A 153 24.81 10.87 1.64
C GLY A 153 23.59 10.26 2.35
N ARG A 154 22.40 10.82 2.17
CA ARG A 154 21.15 10.40 2.82
C ARG A 154 20.23 9.72 1.79
N PRO A 155 20.26 8.38 1.65
CA PRO A 155 19.58 7.71 0.55
C PRO A 155 18.06 7.59 0.74
N ARG A 156 17.53 7.78 1.96
CA ARG A 156 16.12 7.54 2.30
C ARG A 156 15.13 8.12 1.30
N ALA A 157 15.25 9.41 1.00
CA ALA A 157 14.34 10.11 0.09
C ALA A 157 14.40 9.53 -1.33
N THR A 158 15.60 9.10 -1.77
CA THR A 158 15.80 8.45 -3.07
C THR A 158 15.19 7.05 -3.09
N ILE A 159 15.39 6.24 -2.05
CA ILE A 159 14.77 4.91 -1.91
C ILE A 159 13.24 5.04 -1.92
N SER A 160 12.69 6.00 -1.18
CA SER A 160 11.26 6.30 -1.18
C SER A 160 10.75 6.65 -2.57
N ALA A 161 11.46 7.52 -3.30
CA ALA A 161 11.09 7.90 -4.66
C ALA A 161 11.12 6.70 -5.61
N LEU A 162 12.13 5.83 -5.50
CA LEU A 162 12.23 4.60 -6.30
C LEU A 162 11.07 3.65 -6.05
N PHE A 163 10.74 3.37 -4.78
CA PHE A 163 9.58 2.54 -4.44
C PHE A 163 8.29 3.16 -4.97
N MET A 164 8.11 4.47 -4.75
CA MET A 164 6.91 5.20 -5.17
C MET A 164 6.71 5.17 -6.68
N PHE A 165 7.72 5.56 -7.47
CA PHE A 165 7.58 5.61 -8.93
C PHE A 165 7.46 4.21 -9.56
N THR A 166 8.12 3.20 -8.99
CA THR A 166 7.99 1.81 -9.44
C THR A 166 6.57 1.31 -9.21
N CYS A 167 6.05 1.44 -7.99
CA CYS A 167 4.68 1.03 -7.66
C CYS A 167 3.64 1.83 -8.45
N ARG A 168 3.85 3.14 -8.65
CA ARG A 168 3.01 3.97 -9.51
C ARG A 168 2.98 3.43 -10.94
N GLY A 169 4.13 3.07 -11.51
CA GLY A 169 4.20 2.50 -12.86
C GLY A 169 3.43 1.19 -12.97
N ILE A 170 3.57 0.28 -12.00
CA ILE A 170 2.83 -0.98 -11.96
C ILE A 170 1.33 -0.73 -11.86
N LEU A 171 0.87 0.05 -10.87
CA LEU A 171 -0.55 0.30 -10.64
C LEU A 171 -1.20 1.07 -11.79
N GLY A 172 -0.53 2.11 -12.30
CA GLY A 172 -1.03 2.89 -13.43
C GLY A 172 -1.12 2.10 -14.73
N TYR A 173 -0.26 1.09 -14.92
CA TYR A 173 -0.37 0.17 -16.05
C TYR A 173 -1.45 -0.89 -15.83
N SER A 174 -1.54 -1.46 -14.64
CA SER A 174 -2.56 -2.46 -14.29
C SER A 174 -3.98 -1.89 -14.29
N THR A 175 -4.15 -0.59 -14.06
CA THR A 175 -5.44 0.08 -14.08
C THR A 175 -5.29 1.50 -14.61
N GLN A 176 -5.70 1.70 -15.86
CA GLN A 176 -5.68 3.00 -16.51
C GLN A 176 -7.01 3.72 -16.30
N LEU A 177 -6.96 4.87 -15.63
CA LEU A 177 -8.10 5.78 -15.58
C LEU A 177 -8.19 6.56 -16.91
N PRO A 178 -9.40 6.80 -17.45
CA PRO A 178 -9.55 7.60 -18.64
C PRO A 178 -9.14 9.06 -18.36
N LEU A 179 -8.50 9.71 -19.34
CA LEU A 179 -8.22 11.13 -19.28
C LEU A 179 -9.55 11.90 -19.14
N PRO A 180 -9.69 12.77 -18.12
CA PRO A 180 -10.92 13.53 -17.92
C PRO A 180 -11.33 14.37 -19.14
N GLN A 181 -12.63 14.45 -19.40
CA GLN A 181 -13.19 15.32 -20.42
C GLN A 181 -12.86 16.79 -20.07
N GLY A 182 -12.33 17.53 -21.06
CA GLY A 182 -11.91 18.92 -20.88
C GLY A 182 -10.52 19.09 -20.27
N PHE A 183 -9.66 18.07 -20.31
CA PHE A 183 -8.26 18.23 -19.89
C PHE A 183 -7.58 19.43 -20.59
N LEU A 184 -7.04 20.35 -19.78
CA LEU A 184 -6.33 21.54 -20.24
C LEU A 184 -4.82 21.32 -20.20
N GLY A 185 -4.33 20.51 -21.13
CA GLY A 185 -2.89 20.27 -21.30
C GLY A 185 -2.13 21.52 -21.76
N SER A 186 -0.86 21.59 -21.40
CA SER A 186 0.09 22.60 -21.87
C SER A 186 1.41 21.94 -22.28
N GLY A 187 2.06 22.45 -23.33
CA GLY A 187 3.39 21.98 -23.72
C GLY A 187 4.48 22.21 -22.66
N ALA A 188 4.19 23.00 -21.61
CA ALA A 188 5.06 23.21 -20.46
C ALA A 188 4.80 22.22 -19.30
N ASP A 189 3.78 21.35 -19.39
CA ASP A 189 3.47 20.34 -18.37
C ASP A 189 4.57 19.28 -18.30
N PHE A 190 4.89 18.79 -17.11
CA PHE A 190 5.78 17.64 -16.94
C PHE A 190 4.96 16.35 -16.73
N PRO A 191 5.27 15.24 -17.42
CA PRO A 191 6.30 15.08 -18.47
C PRO A 191 6.04 15.95 -19.70
N VAL A 192 7.12 16.55 -20.24
CA VAL A 192 7.05 17.57 -21.31
C VAL A 192 6.46 16.99 -22.60
N GLY A 193 5.41 17.65 -23.09
CA GLY A 193 4.71 17.29 -24.31
C GLY A 193 3.38 16.56 -24.08
N ASN A 194 2.59 16.38 -25.14
CA ASN A 194 1.35 15.59 -25.10
C ASN A 194 1.65 14.08 -25.08
N VAL A 195 2.48 13.64 -24.14
CA VAL A 195 2.81 12.24 -23.95
C VAL A 195 1.80 11.57 -23.03
N SER A 196 1.51 10.29 -23.27
CA SER A 196 0.67 9.50 -22.37
C SER A 196 1.35 9.40 -20.99
N PHE A 197 0.60 9.67 -19.93
CA PHE A 197 1.09 9.60 -18.56
C PHE A 197 0.14 8.80 -17.68
N PHE A 198 0.68 8.18 -16.63
CA PHE A 198 -0.13 7.48 -15.63
C PHE A 198 -0.83 8.49 -14.72
N LEU A 199 -2.17 8.49 -14.73
CA LEU A 199 -2.99 9.31 -13.83
C LEU A 199 -2.91 8.80 -12.38
N PHE A 200 -3.08 7.49 -12.19
CA PHE A 200 -3.15 6.90 -10.86
C PHE A 200 -1.78 6.34 -10.39
N PHE A 201 -1.29 6.66 -9.20
CA PHE A 201 -1.61 7.83 -8.37
C PHE A 201 -0.65 9.00 -8.73
N SER A 202 -0.88 10.20 -8.16
CA SER A 202 -0.10 11.38 -8.52
C SER A 202 1.34 11.33 -7.98
N GLY A 203 2.29 11.13 -8.89
CA GLY A 203 3.73 11.15 -8.56
C GLY A 203 4.24 12.54 -8.16
N HIS A 204 3.62 13.59 -8.71
CA HIS A 204 3.84 15.00 -8.37
C HIS A 204 3.62 15.26 -6.88
N VAL A 205 2.47 14.81 -6.37
CA VAL A 205 2.09 14.99 -4.97
C VAL A 205 2.94 14.10 -4.06
N ALA A 206 3.13 12.84 -4.45
CA ALA A 206 3.91 11.89 -3.67
C ALA A 206 5.40 12.30 -3.54
N GLY A 207 6.01 12.76 -4.63
CA GLY A 207 7.40 13.26 -4.64
C GLY A 207 7.59 14.46 -3.73
N SER A 208 6.67 15.43 -3.77
CA SER A 208 6.69 16.57 -2.86
C SER A 208 6.55 16.18 -1.39
N VAL A 209 5.67 15.22 -1.08
CA VAL A 209 5.50 14.71 0.29
C VAL A 209 6.78 14.03 0.77
N ILE A 210 7.42 13.20 -0.05
CA ILE A 210 8.70 12.55 0.29
C ILE A 210 9.78 13.59 0.59
N ALA A 211 9.94 14.60 -0.29
CA ALA A 211 10.91 15.67 -0.09
C ALA A 211 10.64 16.45 1.20
N SER A 212 9.38 16.82 1.44
CA SER A 212 8.97 17.58 2.62
C SER A 212 9.14 16.80 3.92
N LEU A 213 8.83 15.50 3.93
CA LEU A 213 9.09 14.63 5.09
C LEU A 213 10.58 14.51 5.40
N ASP A 214 11.41 14.44 4.37
CA ASP A 214 12.86 14.46 4.54
C ASP A 214 13.38 15.78 5.13
N MET A 215 12.89 16.92 4.63
CA MET A 215 13.23 18.24 5.16
C MET A 215 12.87 18.36 6.64
N ARG A 216 11.69 17.86 7.04
CA ARG A 216 11.25 17.85 8.45
C ARG A 216 12.17 17.03 9.34
N ARG A 217 12.63 15.86 8.88
CA ARG A 217 13.60 15.05 9.61
C ARG A 217 14.92 15.78 9.85
N MET A 218 15.31 16.64 8.91
CA MET A 218 16.52 17.46 9.03
C MET A 218 16.27 18.82 9.70
N GLN A 219 15.10 19.03 10.32
CA GLN A 219 14.68 20.28 10.94
C GLN A 219 14.69 21.51 10.01
N ARG A 220 14.56 21.29 8.70
CA ARG A 220 14.46 22.33 7.66
C ARG A 220 12.99 22.74 7.47
N TRP A 221 12.36 23.20 8.53
CA TRP A 221 10.90 23.40 8.60
C TRP A 221 10.37 24.40 7.58
N GLU A 222 11.06 25.53 7.38
CA GLU A 222 10.66 26.56 6.40
C GLU A 222 10.57 26.00 4.98
N MET A 223 11.56 25.19 4.58
CA MET A 223 11.56 24.55 3.26
C MET A 223 10.44 23.50 3.16
N ALA A 224 10.21 22.72 4.23
CA ALA A 224 9.12 21.76 4.26
C ALA A 224 7.75 22.44 4.10
N TRP A 225 7.51 23.55 4.81
CA TRP A 225 6.28 24.34 4.69
C TRP A 225 6.13 24.93 3.29
N THR A 226 7.22 25.42 2.70
CA THR A 226 7.22 25.93 1.33
C THR A 226 6.84 24.84 0.33
N PHE A 227 7.43 23.64 0.46
CA PHE A 227 7.11 22.50 -0.40
C PHE A 227 5.66 22.07 -0.24
N ASP A 228 5.13 22.05 0.97
CA ASP A 228 3.72 21.70 1.20
C ASP A 228 2.77 22.74 0.60
N ALA A 229 3.06 24.03 0.74
CA ALA A 229 2.26 25.09 0.12
C ALA A 229 2.28 25.00 -1.41
N LEU A 230 3.46 24.81 -2.01
CA LEU A 230 3.61 24.60 -3.45
C LEU A 230 2.90 23.33 -3.91
N ASN A 231 2.90 22.27 -3.10
CA ASN A 231 2.20 21.03 -3.41
C ASN A 231 0.68 21.20 -3.41
N VAL A 232 0.13 22.02 -2.50
CA VAL A 232 -1.29 22.37 -2.50
C VAL A 232 -1.65 23.16 -3.77
N LEU A 233 -0.85 24.16 -4.14
CA LEU A 233 -1.07 24.93 -5.37
C LEU A 233 -0.98 24.04 -6.62
N GLN A 234 0.02 23.15 -6.67
CA GLN A 234 0.18 22.16 -7.71
C GLN A 234 -1.04 21.24 -7.79
N SER A 235 -1.54 20.75 -6.66
CA SER A 235 -2.73 19.89 -6.57
C SER A 235 -3.99 20.60 -7.06
N LEU A 236 -4.21 21.85 -6.64
CA LEU A 236 -5.33 22.67 -7.10
C LEU A 236 -5.28 22.90 -8.61
N ARG A 237 -4.10 23.16 -9.15
CA ARG A 237 -3.93 23.31 -10.61
C ARG A 237 -4.21 22.00 -11.33
N LEU A 238 -3.68 20.87 -10.86
CA LEU A 238 -3.93 19.55 -11.46
C LEU A 238 -5.41 19.16 -11.44
N LEU A 239 -6.16 19.51 -10.40
CA LEU A 239 -7.63 19.38 -10.37
C LEU A 239 -8.30 20.34 -11.36
N GLY A 240 -7.91 21.62 -11.33
CA GLY A 240 -8.49 22.67 -12.17
C GLY A 240 -8.29 22.43 -13.66
N THR A 241 -7.14 21.87 -14.07
CA THR A 241 -6.87 21.48 -15.46
C THR A 241 -7.45 20.13 -15.83
N ARG A 242 -8.08 19.42 -14.88
CA ARG A 242 -8.55 18.03 -15.04
C ARG A 242 -7.42 17.06 -15.39
N GLY A 243 -6.20 17.36 -14.92
CA GLY A 243 -5.01 16.54 -15.12
C GLY A 243 -4.87 15.39 -14.13
N HIS A 244 -5.62 15.40 -13.03
CA HIS A 244 -5.71 14.30 -12.07
C HIS A 244 -7.08 14.26 -11.42
N TYR A 245 -7.57 13.07 -11.08
CA TYR A 245 -8.70 12.89 -10.20
C TYR A 245 -8.31 13.22 -8.76
N THR A 246 -9.29 13.58 -7.93
CA THR A 246 -9.11 13.80 -6.48
C THR A 246 -8.49 12.58 -5.81
N ILE A 247 -8.89 11.38 -6.22
CA ILE A 247 -8.34 10.14 -5.68
C ILE A 247 -6.85 9.97 -6.02
N ASP A 248 -6.40 10.41 -7.20
CA ASP A 248 -4.99 10.33 -7.59
C ASP A 248 -4.13 11.17 -6.65
N LEU A 249 -4.61 12.35 -6.26
CA LEU A 249 -3.91 13.27 -5.37
C LEU A 249 -3.93 12.75 -3.92
N ALA A 250 -5.09 12.29 -3.43
CA ALA A 250 -5.23 11.75 -2.09
C ALA A 250 -4.35 10.50 -1.90
N VAL A 251 -4.40 9.56 -2.85
CA VAL A 251 -3.52 8.38 -2.84
C VAL A 251 -2.06 8.79 -3.04
N GLY A 252 -1.77 9.83 -3.82
CA GLY A 252 -0.43 10.40 -3.93
C GLY A 252 0.14 10.87 -2.59
N VAL A 253 -0.64 11.57 -1.77
CA VAL A 253 -0.23 11.94 -0.40
C VAL A 253 0.05 10.69 0.43
N GLY A 254 -0.90 9.74 0.46
CA GLY A 254 -0.77 8.49 1.21
C GLY A 254 0.45 7.66 0.79
N ALA A 255 0.69 7.57 -0.52
CA ALA A 255 1.85 6.91 -1.09
C ALA A 255 3.16 7.56 -0.63
N GLY A 256 3.24 8.90 -0.59
CA GLY A 256 4.40 9.62 -0.08
C GLY A 256 4.76 9.20 1.36
N PHE A 257 3.78 9.18 2.26
CA PHE A 257 3.98 8.70 3.64
C PHE A 257 4.32 7.21 3.71
N LEU A 258 3.62 6.38 2.95
CA LEU A 258 3.83 4.93 2.94
C LEU A 258 5.24 4.58 2.49
N PHE A 259 5.69 5.11 1.36
CA PHE A 259 7.01 4.80 0.80
C PHE A 259 8.15 5.47 1.59
N ASP A 260 7.89 6.60 2.23
CA ASP A 260 8.82 7.16 3.22
C ASP A 260 9.01 6.24 4.43
N SER A 261 7.92 5.70 4.97
CA SER A 261 7.94 4.74 6.07
C SER A 261 8.64 3.42 5.69
N LEU A 262 8.32 2.88 4.51
CA LEU A 262 8.94 1.66 3.99
C LEU A 262 10.45 1.83 3.75
N ALA A 263 10.87 2.98 3.20
CA ALA A 263 12.29 3.28 3.03
C ALA A 263 13.01 3.37 4.38
N GLY A 264 12.39 4.00 5.38
CA GLY A 264 12.94 4.03 6.75
C GLY A 264 13.15 2.63 7.33
N LYS A 265 12.15 1.75 7.22
CA LYS A 265 12.27 0.35 7.65
C LYS A 265 13.34 -0.42 6.87
N TYR A 266 13.45 -0.17 5.58
CA TYR A 266 14.49 -0.77 4.73
C TYR A 266 15.89 -0.38 5.21
N GLU A 267 16.15 0.91 5.41
CA GLU A 267 17.44 1.40 5.92
C GLU A 267 17.80 0.81 7.28
N GLU A 268 16.85 0.79 8.21
CA GLU A 268 17.04 0.24 9.56
C GLU A 268 17.39 -1.26 9.49
N SER A 269 16.70 -2.02 8.65
CA SER A 269 16.97 -3.45 8.45
C SER A 269 18.38 -3.73 7.90
N LYS A 270 18.96 -2.79 7.14
CA LYS A 270 20.31 -2.91 6.59
C LYS A 270 21.37 -2.50 7.59
N LYS A 271 21.10 -1.47 8.40
CA LYS A 271 21.97 -1.06 9.53
C LYS A 271 22.09 -2.18 10.58
N SER A 272 20.99 -2.84 10.92
CA SER A 272 20.97 -3.94 11.89
C SER A 272 21.76 -5.19 11.43
N LYS A 273 21.99 -5.35 10.12
CA LYS A 273 22.71 -6.49 9.53
C LYS A 273 24.18 -6.20 9.19
N ALA A 274 24.64 -4.96 9.33
CA ALA A 274 26.03 -4.62 9.10
C ALA A 274 26.88 -5.15 10.28
N PRO A 275 27.84 -6.06 10.07
CA PRO A 275 28.75 -6.46 11.13
C PRO A 275 29.55 -5.23 11.58
N THR A 276 29.65 -5.02 12.89
CA THR A 276 30.46 -3.98 13.52
C THR A 276 31.94 -4.22 13.18
N LYS A 277 32.37 -3.82 11.99
CA LYS A 277 33.78 -3.83 11.62
C LYS A 277 34.42 -2.60 12.23
N THR A 278 35.22 -2.83 13.25
CA THR A 278 36.27 -1.92 13.71
C THR A 278 37.13 -1.52 12.52
N GLY A 279 37.13 -0.22 12.21
CA GLY A 279 38.21 0.45 11.50
C GLY A 279 38.49 -0.01 10.08
N THR A 280 37.57 0.19 9.14
CA THR A 280 37.95 0.53 7.77
C THR A 280 36.85 1.41 7.17
N LYS A 281 37.24 2.56 6.62
CA LYS A 281 36.33 3.46 5.88
C LYS A 281 35.96 2.78 4.58
N ASP A 282 35.00 1.86 4.62
CA ASP A 282 34.39 1.34 3.41
C ASP A 282 33.42 2.42 2.91
N ALA A 283 33.78 3.00 1.78
CA ALA A 283 32.91 3.82 0.97
C ALA A 283 31.67 3.00 0.59
N PHE A 284 30.63 3.09 1.40
CA PHE A 284 29.35 2.48 1.08
C PHE A 284 28.59 3.40 0.15
N PHE A 285 28.59 3.04 -1.13
CA PHE A 285 27.38 3.12 -1.93
C PHE A 285 26.24 2.50 -1.12
N LEU A 286 25.42 3.35 -0.51
CA LEU A 286 23.98 3.22 -0.36
C LEU A 286 23.43 4.65 -0.25
#